data_AF-A0AAV0XNT4-F1
#
_entry.id   AF-A0AAV0XNT4-F1
#
_cell.length_a   1.000
_cell.length_b   1.000
_cell.length_c   1.000
_cell.angle_alpha   90.00
_cell.angle_beta   90.00
_cell.angle_gamma   90.00
#
_symmetry.space_group_name_H-M   'P 1'
#
loop_
_entity.id
_entity.type
_entity.pdbx_description
1 polymer ?
#
loop_
_entity_poly.entity_id
_entity_poly.type
_entity_poly.pdbx_seq_one_letter_code
_entity_poly.pdbx_strand_id
1 'polypeptide(L)' 'MRQFIGLRAKSYAYDIEGAVNIRSKGVQGHVIRNHLTFNDHMRCLFTDDDGSDADDYRDKEFDASTGRLIA' A
#
# COMPACT_ATOMS: atom_id res chain seq x y z
N MET A 1 6.58 -17.21 -17.06
CA MET A 1 7.37 -16.51 -16.01
C MET A 1 6.74 -16.84 -14.66
N ARG A 2 7.50 -16.91 -13.57
CA ARG A 2 6.96 -17.16 -12.22
C ARG A 2 7.26 -15.96 -11.34
N GLN A 3 6.24 -15.29 -10.85
CA GLN A 3 6.39 -14.07 -10.05
C GLN A 3 5.50 -14.14 -8.81
N PHE A 4 5.99 -13.59 -7.70
CA PHE A 4 5.28 -13.55 -6.42
C PHE A 4 5.52 -12.22 -5.74
N ILE A 5 4.45 -11.62 -5.22
CA ILE A 5 4.48 -10.34 -4.50
C ILE A 5 3.64 -10.47 -3.23
N GLY A 6 4.26 -10.21 -2.07
CA GLY A 6 3.60 -10.21 -0.78
C GLY A 6 3.64 -8.83 -0.14
N LEU A 7 2.47 -8.23 0.11
CA LEU A 7 2.35 -6.95 0.82
C LEU A 7 2.21 -7.16 2.34
N ARG A 8 1.41 -8.17 2.73
CA ARG A 8 1.14 -8.54 4.13
C ARG A 8 0.72 -10.00 4.22
N ALA A 9 0.73 -10.58 5.42
CA ALA A 9 0.02 -11.82 5.72
C ALA A 9 -1.40 -11.84 5.10
N LYS A 10 -1.67 -12.86 4.27
CA LYS A 10 -2.94 -13.06 3.54
C LYS A 10 -3.31 -11.92 2.56
N SER A 11 -2.34 -11.09 2.17
CA SER A 11 -2.46 -10.11 1.09
C SER A 11 -1.25 -10.23 0.13
N TYR A 12 -1.45 -10.96 -0.97
CA TYR A 12 -0.40 -11.31 -1.93
C TYR A 12 -0.98 -11.55 -3.33
N ALA A 13 -0.12 -11.45 -4.33
CA ALA A 13 -0.43 -11.78 -5.71
C ALA A 13 0.67 -12.67 -6.31
N TYR A 14 0.32 -13.56 -7.22
CA TYR A 14 1.27 -14.39 -7.93
C TYR A 14 0.85 -14.65 -9.36
N ASP A 15 1.83 -14.79 -10.24
CA ASP A 15 1.67 -15.24 -11.62
C ASP A 15 2.43 -16.56 -11.78
N ILE A 16 1.70 -17.62 -12.11
CA ILE A 16 2.27 -18.90 -12.50
C ILE A 16 1.89 -19.14 -13.94
N GLU A 17 2.87 -19.03 -14.84
CA GLU A 17 2.71 -19.41 -16.25
C GLU A 17 1.59 -18.63 -16.97
N GLY A 18 1.36 -17.37 -16.59
CA GLY A 18 0.33 -16.48 -17.14
C GLY A 18 -0.98 -16.50 -16.35
N ALA A 19 -1.13 -17.39 -15.36
CA ALA A 19 -2.29 -17.45 -14.48
C ALA A 19 -2.08 -16.56 -13.24
N VAL A 20 -2.60 -15.33 -13.33
CA VAL A 20 -2.56 -14.36 -12.23
C VAL A 20 -3.63 -14.68 -11.18
N ASN A 21 -3.20 -14.78 -9.93
CA ASN A 21 -4.07 -14.93 -8.76
C ASN A 21 -3.77 -13.86 -7.73
N ILE A 22 -4.83 -13.26 -7.21
CA ILE A 22 -4.76 -12.19 -6.22
C ILE A 22 -5.54 -12.59 -4.98
N ARG A 23 -4.91 -12.43 -3.81
CA ARG A 23 -5.50 -12.68 -2.51
C ARG A 23 -5.32 -11.45 -1.66
N SER A 24 -6.42 -10.90 -1.14
CA SER A 24 -6.39 -9.75 -0.24
C SER A 24 -7.46 -9.92 0.83
N LYS A 25 -7.07 -10.43 2.00
CA LYS A 25 -8.02 -10.66 3.11
C LYS A 25 -8.61 -9.34 3.58
N GLY A 26 -9.93 -9.29 3.71
CA GLY A 26 -10.67 -8.09 4.14
C GLY A 26 -11.14 -7.22 2.98
N VAL A 27 -10.64 -7.45 1.77
CA VAL A 27 -11.15 -6.79 0.55
C VAL A 27 -12.32 -7.61 -0.01
N GLN A 28 -13.39 -6.92 -0.41
CA GLN A 28 -14.53 -7.59 -1.03
C GLN A 28 -14.13 -8.26 -2.34
N GLY A 29 -14.65 -9.47 -2.58
CA GLY A 29 -14.30 -10.25 -3.77
C GLY A 29 -14.64 -9.55 -5.10
N HIS A 30 -15.67 -8.70 -5.13
CA HIS A 30 -15.96 -7.88 -6.32
C HIS A 30 -14.86 -6.85 -6.59
N VAL A 31 -14.36 -6.20 -5.55
CA VAL A 31 -13.24 -5.25 -5.66
C VAL A 31 -11.99 -5.95 -6.14
N ILE A 32 -11.69 -7.15 -5.62
CA ILE A 32 -10.54 -7.94 -6.07
C ILE A 32 -10.62 -8.24 -7.58
N ARG A 33 -11.80 -8.61 -8.09
CA ARG A 33 -11.96 -8.99 -9.51
C ARG A 33 -11.94 -7.80 -10.48
N ASN A 34 -12.44 -6.65 -10.05
CA ASN A 34 -12.66 -5.52 -10.96
C ASN A 34 -11.62 -4.40 -10.83
N HIS A 35 -10.95 -4.29 -9.66
CA HIS A 35 -10.12 -3.13 -9.35
C HIS A 35 -8.70 -3.47 -8.91
N LEU A 36 -8.39 -4.75 -8.63
CA LEU A 36 -7.05 -5.15 -8.21
C LEU A 36 -6.35 -5.89 -9.34
N THR A 37 -5.14 -5.46 -9.66
CA THR A 37 -4.25 -6.11 -10.61
C THR A 37 -2.95 -6.53 -9.95
N PHE A 38 -2.19 -7.39 -10.63
CA PHE A 38 -0.84 -7.76 -10.21
C PHE A 38 0.11 -6.55 -10.22
N ASN A 39 -0.06 -5.65 -11.20
CA ASN A 39 0.73 -4.43 -11.29
C ASN A 39 0.46 -3.48 -10.11
N ASP A 40 -0.76 -3.41 -9.60
CA ASP A 40 -1.04 -2.59 -8.40
C ASP A 40 -0.23 -3.07 -7.20
N HIS A 41 -0.05 -4.40 -7.05
CA HIS A 41 0.82 -4.95 -6.01
C HIS A 41 2.30 -4.60 -6.25
N MET A 42 2.77 -4.57 -7.51
CA MET A 42 4.12 -4.10 -7.84
C MET A 42 4.28 -2.62 -7.47
N ARG A 43 3.31 -1.79 -7.84
CA ARG A 43 3.34 -0.35 -7.60
C ARG A 43 3.41 -0.03 -6.10
N CYS A 44 2.73 -0.80 -5.25
CA CYS A 44 2.83 -0.61 -3.81
C CYS A 44 4.24 -0.82 -3.22
N LEU A 45 5.12 -1.58 -3.88
CA LEU A 45 6.48 -1.86 -3.37
C LEU A 45 7.59 -1.15 -4.14
N PHE A 46 7.37 -0.90 -5.43
CA PHE A 46 8.41 -0.50 -6.37
C PHE A 46 8.07 0.78 -7.14
N THR A 47 6.98 1.47 -6.83
CA THR A 47 6.82 2.84 -7.33
C THR A 47 7.86 3.67 -6.61
N ASP A 48 8.77 4.28 -7.37
CA ASP A 48 9.66 5.30 -6.86
C ASP A 48 8.78 6.41 -6.29
N ASP A 49 8.82 6.57 -4.96
CA ASP A 49 8.27 7.74 -4.31
C ASP A 49 9.07 8.93 -4.83
N ASP A 50 8.55 9.64 -5.83
CA ASP A 50 9.06 10.91 -6.31
C ASP A 50 8.79 12.05 -5.30
N GLY A 51 8.77 11.69 -4.00
CA GLY A 51 8.95 12.56 -2.85
C GLY A 51 7.90 13.66 -2.68
N SER A 52 6.72 13.52 -3.29
CA SER A 52 5.71 14.58 -3.26
C SER A 52 4.63 14.42 -2.19
N ASP A 53 4.45 13.21 -1.63
CA ASP A 53 3.40 12.93 -0.63
C ASP A 53 3.96 12.29 0.66
N ALA A 54 5.24 12.49 0.98
CA ALA A 54 5.67 12.41 2.37
C ALA A 54 5.22 13.71 3.05
N ASP A 55 3.95 13.78 3.44
CA ASP A 55 3.44 14.79 4.36
C ASP A 55 4.17 14.66 5.70
N ASP A 56 5.31 15.32 5.72
CA ASP A 56 5.98 15.98 6.81
C ASP A 56 5.22 15.99 8.17
N TYR A 57 5.22 14.87 8.86
CA TYR A 57 4.95 14.79 10.31
C TYR A 57 6.13 15.39 11.10
N ARG A 58 6.70 16.52 10.68
CA ARG A 58 7.64 17.29 11.49
C ARG A 58 6.92 17.77 12.74
N ASP A 59 7.22 17.09 13.84
CA ASP A 59 7.46 17.65 15.19
C ASP A 59 6.67 18.91 15.54
N LYS A 60 5.34 18.86 15.50
CA LYS A 60 4.54 19.92 16.15
C LYS A 60 4.61 19.71 17.65
N GLU A 61 5.46 20.48 18.33
CA GLU A 61 5.54 20.47 19.79
C GLU A 61 4.21 20.94 20.37
N PHE A 62 3.67 20.16 21.33
CA PHE A 62 2.42 20.51 21.99
C PHE A 62 2.72 21.35 23.23
N ASP A 63 2.38 22.63 23.18
CA ASP A 63 2.53 23.52 24.32
C ASP A 63 1.36 23.31 25.30
N ALA A 64 1.66 22.58 26.39
CA ALA A 64 0.69 22.28 27.45
C ALA A 64 0.22 23.52 28.24
N SER A 65 0.92 24.65 28.16
CA SER A 65 0.54 25.89 28.84
C SER A 65 -0.52 26.69 28.07
N THR A 66 -0.49 26.63 26.73
CA THR A 66 -1.44 27.34 25.86
C THR A 66 -2.48 26.40 25.23
N GLY A 67 -2.28 25.09 25.31
CA GLY A 67 -3.19 24.07 24.77
C GLY A 67 -3.24 24.08 23.25
N ARG A 68 -2.18 24.56 22.58
CA ARG A 68 -2.10 24.65 21.12
C ARG A 68 -0.85 23.97 20.60
N LEU A 69 -0.94 23.48 19.36
CA LEU A 69 0.21 22.99 18.60
C LEU A 69 1.04 24.20 18.16
N ILE A 70 2.33 24.20 18.48
CA ILE A 70 3.30 25.20 18.01
C ILE A 70 4.17 24.58 16.90
N ALA A 71 4.68 25.46 16.03
CA ALA A 71 5.53 25.11 14.89
C ALA A 71 7.00 25.35 15.22
#